data_AF-A0A9P5KYC7-F1
#
_entry.id   AF-A0A9P5KYC7-F1
#
_cell.length_a   1.000
_cell.length_b   1.000
_cell.length_c   1.000
_cell.angle_alpha   90.00
_cell.angle_beta   90.00
_cell.angle_gamma   90.00
#
_symmetry.space_group_name_H-M   'P 1'
#
loop_
_entity.id
_entity.type
_entity.pdbx_description
1 polymer ?
#
loop_
_entity_poly.entity_id
_entity_poly.type
_entity_poly.pdbx_seq_one_letter_code
_entity_poly.pdbx_strand_id
1 'polypeptide(L)'
;MSTVSSDPNAYEAIDQSFAFAATLNLNGQYVRSIAEGLTIIKTLSPRDIYPAALMIQDHAHGVMGDAVRSLQEVHDFVEHGEFWRMHEKSLESFRDSWQVTRDAIKVQEGLDRFKANVRKRAILQWGEQRANTLLIRIGSYAMLRKVSKTISEGLSYPELQAAINNAIVYRKSRRGRGIR
;
A
#
# COMPACT_ATOMS: atom_id res chain seq x y z
N MET A 1 4.71 -36.88 -8.41
CA MET A 1 5.60 -35.72 -8.19
C MET A 1 5.08 -34.59 -9.06
N SER A 2 4.37 -33.63 -8.48
CA SER A 2 3.79 -32.51 -9.22
C SER A 2 4.65 -31.28 -8.98
N THR A 3 5.25 -30.78 -10.05
CA THR A 3 6.03 -29.56 -10.09
C THR A 3 5.13 -28.38 -9.74
N VAL A 4 5.41 -27.73 -8.62
CA VAL A 4 4.83 -26.44 -8.26
C VAL A 4 5.36 -25.43 -9.27
N SER A 5 4.53 -25.08 -10.25
CA SER A 5 4.77 -23.94 -11.12
C SER A 5 4.64 -22.69 -10.25
N SER A 6 5.77 -22.20 -9.76
CA SER A 6 5.92 -20.86 -9.19
C SER A 6 5.75 -19.87 -10.33
N ASP A 7 4.50 -19.47 -10.56
CA ASP A 7 4.11 -18.42 -11.48
C ASP A 7 4.78 -17.11 -11.02
N PRO A 8 5.81 -16.60 -11.72
CA PRO A 8 6.59 -15.43 -11.27
C PRO A 8 5.75 -14.13 -11.27
N ASN A 9 4.61 -14.15 -11.95
CA ASN A 9 3.76 -12.99 -12.19
C ASN A 9 2.79 -12.65 -11.02
N ALA A 10 2.74 -13.47 -9.97
CA ALA A 10 1.84 -13.21 -8.83
C ALA A 10 2.36 -12.11 -7.88
N TYR A 11 3.66 -11.83 -7.90
CA TYR A 11 4.29 -10.82 -7.04
C TYR A 11 4.56 -9.48 -7.75
N GLU A 12 4.53 -9.42 -9.07
CA GLU A 12 4.78 -8.19 -9.84
C GLU A 12 3.59 -7.23 -9.91
N ALA A 13 2.40 -7.62 -9.43
CA ALA A 13 1.19 -6.79 -9.54
C ALA A 13 0.92 -5.85 -8.34
N ILE A 14 1.83 -5.77 -7.37
CA ILE A 14 1.75 -4.83 -6.23
C ILE A 14 3.01 -3.95 -6.18
N ASP A 15 3.52 -3.58 -7.35
CA ASP A 15 4.36 -2.39 -7.49
C ASP A 15 3.59 -1.34 -8.28
N GLN A 16 2.36 -1.06 -7.83
CA GLN A 16 1.68 0.17 -8.22
C GLN A 16 2.48 1.29 -7.57
N SER A 17 3.50 1.77 -8.26
CA SER A 17 4.23 2.99 -7.94
C SER A 17 3.21 4.05 -7.53
N PHE A 18 3.13 4.32 -6.23
CA PHE A 18 2.16 5.25 -5.68
C PHE A 18 2.61 6.64 -6.08
N ALA A 19 2.04 7.07 -7.20
CA ALA A 19 2.39 8.34 -7.78
C ALA A 19 1.94 9.46 -6.85
N PHE A 20 2.81 10.43 -6.62
CA PHE A 20 2.44 11.66 -5.95
C PHE A 20 1.34 12.37 -6.75
N ALA A 21 0.42 13.04 -6.06
CA ALA A 21 -0.65 13.82 -6.71
C ALA A 21 -0.08 14.95 -7.59
N ALA A 22 1.11 15.45 -7.26
CA ALA A 22 1.90 16.39 -8.04
C ALA A 22 3.36 15.91 -8.10
N THR A 23 4.07 16.26 -9.17
CA THR A 23 5.50 15.94 -9.29
C THR A 23 6.30 16.65 -8.20
N LEU A 24 7.05 15.88 -7.42
CA LEU A 24 7.88 16.39 -6.32
C LEU A 24 9.28 16.71 -6.86
N ASN A 25 9.80 17.90 -6.57
CA ASN A 25 11.19 18.25 -6.87
C ASN A 25 12.08 17.92 -5.67
N LEU A 26 12.92 16.89 -5.81
CA LEU A 26 13.94 16.50 -4.85
C LEU A 26 15.31 16.91 -5.38
N ASN A 27 15.89 17.95 -4.79
CA ASN A 27 17.24 18.41 -5.11
C ASN A 27 17.48 18.66 -6.62
N GLY A 28 16.52 19.28 -7.30
CA GLY A 28 16.58 19.57 -8.73
C GLY A 28 16.06 18.44 -9.63
N GLN A 29 15.67 17.30 -9.05
CA GLN A 29 15.15 16.15 -9.80
C GLN A 29 13.66 15.98 -9.55
N TYR A 30 12.90 15.82 -10.64
CA TYR A 30 11.46 15.63 -10.58
C TYR A 30 11.12 14.15 -10.41
N VAL A 31 10.50 13.80 -9.28
CA VAL A 31 10.05 12.45 -8.97
C VAL A 31 8.52 12.39 -8.96
N ARG A 32 7.99 11.27 -9.45
CA ARG A 32 6.56 11.04 -9.59
C ARG A 32 6.02 10.03 -8.59
N SER A 33 6.86 9.31 -7.86
CA SER A 33 6.44 8.33 -6.86
C SER A 33 7.40 8.27 -5.67
N ILE A 34 6.95 7.65 -4.57
CA ILE A 34 7.80 7.42 -3.39
C ILE A 34 8.99 6.53 -3.72
N ALA A 35 8.82 5.52 -4.58
CA ALA A 35 9.90 4.62 -5.00
C ALA A 35 10.98 5.36 -5.81
N GLU A 36 10.57 6.25 -6.72
CA GLU A 36 11.48 7.15 -7.43
C GLU A 36 12.18 8.08 -6.43
N GLY A 37 11.43 8.67 -5.49
CA GLY A 37 11.99 9.49 -4.42
C GLY A 37 13.06 8.76 -3.61
N LEU A 38 12.79 7.53 -3.18
CA LEU A 38 13.74 6.69 -2.44
C LEU A 38 15.02 6.41 -3.26
N THR A 39 14.87 6.18 -4.56
CA THR A 39 16.01 6.00 -5.46
C THR A 39 16.86 7.27 -5.53
N ILE A 40 16.22 8.44 -5.61
CA ILE A 40 16.95 9.72 -5.66
C ILE A 40 17.66 10.00 -4.34
N ILE A 41 16.99 9.87 -3.19
CA ILE A 41 17.61 10.19 -1.89
C ILE A 41 18.84 9.30 -1.60
N LYS A 42 18.85 8.06 -2.08
CA LYS A 42 20.02 7.16 -1.96
C LYS A 42 21.27 7.66 -2.69
N THR A 43 21.13 8.60 -3.63
CA THR A 43 22.25 9.20 -4.38
C THR A 43 22.71 10.54 -3.81
N LEU A 44 22.00 11.08 -2.82
CA LEU A 44 22.30 12.39 -2.24
C LEU A 44 23.46 12.33 -1.25
N SER A 45 24.03 13.50 -0.96
CA SER A 45 25.00 13.62 0.12
C SER A 45 24.31 13.38 1.48
N PRO A 46 24.98 12.80 2.49
CA PRO A 46 24.35 12.41 3.76
C PRO A 46 23.55 13.53 4.45
N ARG A 47 23.99 14.79 4.32
CA ARG A 47 23.32 15.98 4.89
C ARG A 47 22.01 16.36 4.19
N ASP A 48 21.80 15.90 2.96
CA ASP A 48 20.64 16.22 2.14
C ASP A 48 19.58 15.11 2.17
N ILE A 49 19.94 13.91 2.66
CA ILE A 49 19.05 12.75 2.73
C ILE A 49 17.86 13.01 3.64
N TYR A 50 18.10 13.49 4.87
CA TYR A 50 17.02 13.69 5.84
C TYR A 50 15.99 14.75 5.39
N PRO A 51 16.39 15.96 4.95
CA PRO A 51 15.44 16.93 4.41
C PRO A 51 14.64 16.40 3.22
N ALA A 52 15.28 15.69 2.30
CA ALA A 52 14.61 15.13 1.12
C ALA A 52 13.61 14.02 1.49
N ALA A 53 13.93 13.19 2.49
CA ALA A 53 13.02 12.16 3.00
C ALA A 53 11.78 12.76 3.69
N LEU A 54 11.93 13.86 4.44
CA LEU A 54 10.78 14.57 5.00
C LEU A 54 9.87 15.14 3.90
N MET A 55 10.44 15.67 2.81
CA MET A 55 9.64 16.13 1.67
C MET A 55 8.81 15.00 1.04
N ILE A 56 9.39 13.80 0.92
CA ILE A 56 8.68 12.59 0.45
C ILE A 56 7.53 12.25 1.39
N GLN A 57 7.78 12.25 2.70
CA GLN A 57 6.77 11.97 3.71
C GLN A 57 5.60 12.95 3.60
N ASP A 58 5.88 14.25 3.58
CA ASP A 58 4.83 15.29 3.58
C ASP A 58 3.97 15.20 2.31
N HIS A 59 4.57 14.89 1.16
CA HIS A 59 3.84 14.69 -0.09
C HIS A 59 3.03 13.40 -0.14
N ALA A 60 3.43 12.38 0.63
CA ALA A 60 2.70 11.12 0.73
C ALA A 60 1.43 11.22 1.60
N HIS A 61 1.21 12.34 2.31
CA HIS A 61 0.02 12.54 3.14
C HIS A 61 -1.29 12.28 2.36
N GLY A 62 -1.33 12.66 1.08
CA GLY A 62 -2.51 12.44 0.22
C GLY A 62 -2.78 10.98 -0.18
N VAL A 63 -1.85 10.05 0.05
CA VAL A 63 -1.90 8.66 -0.43
C VAL A 63 -1.55 7.62 0.66
N MET A 64 -1.53 8.04 1.93
CA MET A 64 -1.05 7.26 3.10
C MET A 64 -1.50 5.79 3.15
N GLY A 65 -2.77 5.51 2.85
CA GLY A 65 -3.35 4.18 3.06
C GLY A 65 -2.82 3.09 2.12
N ASP A 66 -2.37 3.47 0.93
CA ASP A 66 -1.81 2.51 -0.04
C ASP A 66 -0.27 2.58 -0.08
N ALA A 67 0.33 3.69 0.36
CA ALA A 67 1.77 3.97 0.29
C ALA A 67 2.60 3.54 1.52
N VAL A 68 1.97 2.86 2.49
CA VAL A 68 2.54 2.53 3.81
C VAL A 68 3.91 1.86 3.71
N ARG A 69 4.04 0.83 2.88
CA ARG A 69 5.30 0.07 2.74
C ARG A 69 6.43 0.95 2.21
N SER A 70 6.17 1.74 1.18
CA SER A 70 7.18 2.64 0.61
C SER A 70 7.59 3.75 1.58
N LEU A 71 6.65 4.24 2.40
CA LEU A 71 6.96 5.21 3.46
C LEU A 71 7.80 4.60 4.59
N GLN A 72 7.52 3.34 4.95
CA GLN A 72 8.35 2.59 5.89
C GLN A 72 9.76 2.37 5.35
N GLU A 73 9.91 2.01 4.06
CA GLU A 73 11.24 1.84 3.45
C GLU A 73 12.07 3.14 3.48
N VAL A 74 11.42 4.28 3.25
CA VAL A 74 12.07 5.61 3.34
C VAL A 74 12.45 5.92 4.80
N HIS A 75 11.57 5.66 5.75
CA HIS A 75 11.84 5.80 7.18
C HIS A 75 13.03 4.95 7.64
N ASP A 76 13.00 3.65 7.32
CA ASP A 76 14.01 2.70 7.74
C ASP A 76 15.36 3.00 7.12
N PHE A 77 15.39 3.48 5.87
CA PHE A 77 16.63 3.94 5.23
C PHE A 77 17.26 5.11 6.01
N VAL A 78 16.44 6.06 6.47
CA VAL A 78 16.89 7.22 7.23
C VAL A 78 17.32 6.84 8.65
N GLU A 79 16.53 6.01 9.35
CA GLU A 79 16.81 5.58 10.72
C GLU A 79 18.11 4.77 10.78
N HIS A 80 18.25 3.73 9.94
CA HIS A 80 19.42 2.85 9.94
C HIS A 80 20.69 3.53 9.43
N GLY A 81 20.57 4.45 8.47
CA GLY A 81 21.70 5.25 8.00
C GLY A 81 22.12 6.36 8.96
N GLU A 82 21.41 6.54 10.07
CA GLU A 82 21.60 7.60 11.05
C GLU A 82 21.59 9.02 10.45
N PHE A 83 20.99 9.19 9.27
CA PHE A 83 20.98 10.46 8.54
C PHE A 83 20.19 11.55 9.29
N TRP A 84 19.38 11.16 10.28
CA TRP A 84 18.64 12.05 11.17
C TRP A 84 19.52 12.74 12.23
N ARG A 85 20.71 12.22 12.57
CA ARG A 85 21.51 12.69 13.72
C ARG A 85 21.97 14.14 13.62
N MET A 86 22.13 14.66 12.41
CA MET A 86 22.52 16.06 12.20
C MET A 86 21.34 17.03 12.24
N HIS A 87 20.10 16.53 12.27
CA HIS A 87 18.88 17.31 12.13
C HIS A 87 17.97 17.23 13.36
N GLU A 88 18.03 16.12 14.10
CA GLU A 88 17.16 15.83 15.24
C GLU A 88 17.95 15.69 16.54
N LYS A 89 17.33 16.09 17.66
CA LYS A 89 17.99 16.09 18.98
C LYS A 89 18.14 14.69 19.56
N SER A 90 17.26 13.77 19.18
CA SER A 90 17.19 12.41 19.70
C SER A 90 16.46 11.50 18.71
N LEU A 91 16.59 10.19 18.92
CA LEU A 91 15.83 9.20 18.16
C LEU A 91 14.31 9.35 18.38
N GLU A 92 13.89 9.80 19.57
CA GLU A 92 12.49 10.07 19.87
C GLU A 92 11.96 11.27 19.07
N SER A 93 12.74 12.37 19.02
CA SER A 93 12.43 13.54 18.18
C SER A 93 12.31 13.16 16.70
N PHE A 94 13.24 12.34 16.20
CA PHE A 94 13.16 11.75 14.87
C PHE A 94 11.85 10.97 14.68
N ARG A 95 11.56 10.02 15.58
CA ARG A 95 10.35 9.20 15.47
C ARG A 95 9.09 10.04 15.50
N ASP A 96 9.06 11.15 16.24
CA ASP A 96 7.93 12.08 16.35
C ASP A 96 7.74 12.94 15.09
N SER A 97 8.82 13.39 14.45
CA SER A 97 8.80 14.10 13.16
C SER A 97 8.21 13.25 12.02
N TRP A 98 8.13 11.93 12.18
CA TRP A 98 7.65 11.00 11.15
C TRP A 98 6.16 10.64 11.25
N GLN A 99 5.31 11.65 11.49
CA GLN A 99 3.88 11.48 11.78
C GLN A 99 3.10 10.77 10.65
N VAL A 100 3.36 11.13 9.39
CA VAL A 100 2.63 10.53 8.25
C VAL A 100 2.92 9.04 8.15
N THR A 101 4.17 8.63 8.35
CA THR A 101 4.53 7.19 8.35
C THR A 101 3.86 6.48 9.52
N ARG A 102 3.82 7.08 10.73
CA ARG A 102 3.11 6.50 11.88
C ARG A 102 1.61 6.32 11.60
N ASP A 103 0.97 7.31 11.01
CA ASP A 103 -0.46 7.25 10.69
C ASP A 103 -0.75 6.23 9.58
N ALA A 104 0.11 6.17 8.56
CA ALA A 104 0.05 5.15 7.52
C ALA A 104 0.13 3.72 8.13
N ILE A 105 1.04 3.50 9.08
CA ILE A 105 1.15 2.22 9.82
C ILE A 105 -0.14 1.90 10.59
N LYS A 106 -0.66 2.87 11.36
CA LYS A 106 -1.92 2.67 12.11
C LYS A 106 -3.09 2.35 11.19
N VAL A 107 -3.18 3.00 10.03
CA VAL A 107 -4.20 2.72 9.02
C VAL A 107 -4.04 1.30 8.47
N GLN A 108 -2.80 0.86 8.19
CA GLN A 108 -2.51 -0.51 7.76
C GLN A 108 -2.91 -1.54 8.82
N GLU A 109 -2.54 -1.32 10.09
CA GLU A 109 -2.94 -2.20 11.19
C GLU A 109 -4.46 -2.28 11.32
N GLY A 110 -5.16 -1.15 11.17
CA GLY A 110 -6.62 -1.11 11.15
C GLY A 110 -7.21 -1.90 9.97
N LEU A 111 -6.62 -1.78 8.78
CA LEU A 111 -6.97 -2.53 7.58
C LEU A 111 -6.77 -4.04 7.77
N ASP A 112 -5.66 -4.45 8.37
CA ASP A 112 -5.33 -5.85 8.63
C ASP A 112 -6.27 -6.48 9.66
N ARG A 113 -6.59 -5.75 10.74
CA ARG A 113 -7.63 -6.16 11.71
C ARG A 113 -8.99 -6.29 11.02
N PHE A 114 -9.36 -5.33 10.17
CA PHE A 114 -10.61 -5.41 9.41
C PHE A 114 -10.62 -6.61 8.47
N LYS A 115 -9.54 -6.87 7.74
CA LYS A 115 -9.37 -8.03 6.85
C LYS A 115 -9.49 -9.35 7.63
N ALA A 116 -8.87 -9.44 8.80
CA ALA A 116 -8.97 -10.62 9.68
C ALA A 116 -10.42 -10.84 10.17
N ASN A 117 -11.13 -9.78 10.54
CA ASN A 117 -12.54 -9.86 10.93
C ASN A 117 -13.44 -10.32 9.77
N VAL A 118 -13.25 -9.75 8.58
CA VAL A 118 -13.97 -10.19 7.37
C VAL A 118 -13.66 -11.64 7.06
N ARG A 119 -12.40 -12.08 7.20
CA ARG A 119 -12.00 -13.48 7.05
C ARG A 119 -12.74 -14.40 7.99
N LYS A 120 -12.75 -14.09 9.29
CA LYS A 120 -13.45 -14.89 10.30
C LYS A 120 -14.93 -15.05 9.94
N ARG A 121 -15.60 -13.96 9.55
CA ARG A 121 -17.02 -14.00 9.15
C ARG A 121 -17.26 -14.79 7.85
N ALA A 122 -16.37 -14.64 6.86
CA ALA A 122 -16.46 -15.37 5.60
C ALA A 122 -16.27 -16.88 5.80
N ILE A 123 -15.36 -17.28 6.69
CA ILE A 123 -15.14 -18.69 7.06
C ILE A 123 -16.42 -19.29 7.65
N LEU A 124 -17.06 -18.57 8.57
CA LEU A 124 -18.32 -19.03 9.19
C LEU A 124 -19.45 -19.17 8.17
N GLN A 125 -19.53 -18.29 7.17
CA GLN A 125 -20.62 -18.28 6.19
C GLN A 125 -20.40 -19.27 5.03
N TRP A 126 -19.17 -19.38 4.51
CA TRP A 126 -18.89 -20.08 3.24
C TRP A 126 -17.84 -21.18 3.34
N GLY A 127 -17.25 -21.38 4.52
CA GLY A 127 -16.15 -22.31 4.74
C GLY A 127 -14.78 -21.73 4.38
N GLU A 128 -13.74 -22.34 4.95
CA GLU A 128 -12.37 -21.81 4.93
C GLU A 128 -11.77 -21.67 3.53
N GLN A 129 -11.93 -22.69 2.70
CA GLN A 129 -11.35 -22.72 1.35
C GLN A 129 -11.89 -21.59 0.46
N ARG A 130 -13.21 -21.34 0.52
CA ARG A 130 -13.88 -20.28 -0.23
C ARG A 130 -13.51 -18.90 0.29
N ALA A 131 -13.48 -18.72 1.60
CA ALA A 131 -13.07 -17.46 2.24
C ALA A 131 -11.63 -17.06 1.86
N ASN A 132 -10.69 -18.00 1.90
CA ASN A 132 -9.29 -17.73 1.57
C ASN A 132 -9.11 -17.39 0.08
N THR A 133 -9.77 -18.13 -0.82
CA THR A 133 -9.73 -17.87 -2.27
C THR A 133 -10.21 -16.47 -2.62
N LEU A 134 -11.28 -16.01 -1.96
CA LEU A 134 -11.84 -14.68 -2.15
C LEU A 134 -10.89 -13.58 -1.64
N LEU A 135 -10.34 -13.75 -0.44
CA LEU A 135 -9.54 -12.72 0.22
C LEU A 135 -8.15 -12.54 -0.37
N ILE A 136 -7.58 -13.57 -1.00
CA ILE A 136 -6.34 -13.46 -1.79
C ILE A 136 -6.52 -12.47 -2.95
N ARG A 137 -7.72 -12.43 -3.55
CA ARG A 137 -8.01 -11.56 -4.71
C ARG A 137 -8.38 -10.13 -4.33
N ILE A 138 -8.54 -9.84 -3.04
CA ILE A 138 -8.99 -8.53 -2.56
C ILE A 138 -7.76 -7.69 -2.16
N GLY A 139 -7.41 -6.75 -3.04
CA GLY A 139 -6.29 -5.84 -2.83
C GLY A 139 -6.66 -4.44 -2.34
N SER A 140 -7.93 -4.16 -2.00
CA SER A 140 -8.32 -2.81 -1.56
C SER A 140 -9.36 -2.81 -0.45
N TYR A 141 -9.30 -1.78 0.40
CA TYR A 141 -10.24 -1.57 1.51
C TYR A 141 -11.70 -1.46 1.03
N ALA A 142 -11.94 -0.79 -0.10
CA ALA A 142 -13.28 -0.67 -0.69
C ALA A 142 -13.88 -2.04 -1.06
N MET A 143 -13.06 -2.96 -1.58
CA MET A 143 -13.50 -4.32 -1.85
C MET A 143 -13.75 -5.11 -0.55
N LEU A 144 -12.90 -4.97 0.48
CA LEU A 144 -13.14 -5.58 1.79
C LEU A 144 -14.46 -5.11 2.42
N ARG A 145 -14.80 -3.82 2.30
CA ARG A 145 -16.09 -3.29 2.76
C ARG A 145 -17.27 -3.92 2.04
N LYS A 146 -17.19 -4.08 0.70
CA LYS A 146 -18.24 -4.76 -0.08
C LYS A 146 -18.43 -6.20 0.37
N VAL A 147 -17.34 -6.94 0.59
CA VAL A 147 -17.41 -8.32 1.10
C VAL A 147 -18.03 -8.37 2.49
N SER A 148 -17.59 -7.50 3.41
CA SER A 148 -18.15 -7.42 4.77
C SER A 148 -19.66 -7.15 4.76
N LYS A 149 -20.12 -6.23 3.90
CA LYS A 149 -21.54 -5.94 3.71
C LYS A 149 -22.30 -7.17 3.18
N THR A 150 -21.77 -7.82 2.16
CA THR A 150 -22.36 -9.02 1.54
C THR A 150 -22.53 -10.17 2.53
N ILE A 151 -21.53 -10.40 3.40
CA ILE A 151 -21.63 -11.39 4.48
C ILE A 151 -22.73 -11.02 5.48
N SER A 152 -22.89 -9.72 5.77
CA SER A 152 -23.94 -9.23 6.68
C SER A 152 -25.35 -9.40 6.11
N GLU A 153 -25.48 -9.32 4.78
CA GLU A 153 -26.73 -9.51 4.04
C GLU A 153 -27.05 -11.00 3.79
N GLY A 154 -26.17 -11.92 4.19
CA GLY A 154 -26.40 -13.37 4.06
C GLY A 154 -26.32 -13.92 2.63
N LEU A 155 -25.78 -13.12 1.70
CA LEU A 155 -25.67 -13.49 0.28
C LEU A 155 -24.76 -14.71 0.06
N SER A 156 -25.06 -15.44 -1.01
CA SER A 156 -24.33 -16.66 -1.35
C SER A 156 -22.95 -16.34 -1.94
N TYR A 157 -22.00 -17.27 -1.76
CA TYR A 157 -20.65 -17.13 -2.31
C TYR A 157 -20.61 -16.89 -3.84
N PRO A 158 -21.40 -17.59 -4.68
CA PRO A 158 -21.42 -17.36 -6.13
C PRO A 158 -21.84 -15.94 -6.54
N GLU A 159 -22.83 -15.36 -5.85
CA GLU A 159 -23.32 -14.00 -6.13
C GLU A 159 -22.24 -12.96 -5.84
N LEU A 160 -21.52 -13.11 -4.73
CA LEU A 160 -20.39 -12.24 -4.42
C LEU A 160 -19.24 -12.41 -5.41
N GLN A 161 -18.93 -13.65 -5.80
CA GLN A 161 -17.86 -13.93 -6.75
C GLN A 161 -18.16 -13.28 -8.11
N ALA A 162 -19.42 -13.32 -8.56
CA ALA A 162 -19.87 -12.61 -9.75
C ALA A 162 -19.73 -11.08 -9.59
N ALA A 163 -20.13 -10.52 -8.45
CA ALA A 163 -20.01 -9.08 -8.18
C ALA A 163 -18.55 -8.58 -8.15
N ILE A 164 -17.64 -9.35 -7.56
CA ILE A 164 -16.21 -9.03 -7.53
C ILE A 164 -15.58 -9.18 -8.91
N ASN A 165 -15.87 -10.27 -9.62
CA ASN A 165 -15.37 -10.47 -10.99
C ASN A 165 -15.81 -9.32 -11.90
N ASN A 166 -17.07 -8.91 -11.83
CA ASN A 166 -17.58 -7.75 -12.55
C ASN A 166 -16.84 -6.48 -12.14
N ALA A 167 -16.67 -6.22 -10.84
CA ALA A 167 -15.95 -5.03 -10.36
C ALA A 167 -14.48 -4.98 -10.83
N ILE A 168 -13.80 -6.12 -10.90
CA ILE A 168 -12.43 -6.24 -11.42
C ILE A 168 -12.39 -6.03 -12.94
N VAL A 169 -13.31 -6.65 -13.68
CA VAL A 169 -13.43 -6.50 -15.14
C VAL A 169 -13.76 -5.05 -15.53
N TYR A 170 -14.70 -4.41 -14.83
CA TYR A 170 -15.05 -3.00 -15.08
C TYR A 170 -13.88 -2.05 -14.78
N ARG A 171 -13.04 -2.35 -13.77
CA ARG A 171 -11.78 -1.60 -13.52
C ARG A 171 -10.80 -1.71 -14.68
N LYS A 172 -10.64 -2.91 -15.27
CA LYS A 172 -9.80 -3.11 -16.47
C LYS A 172 -10.38 -2.41 -17.70
N SER A 173 -11.70 -2.43 -17.89
CA SER A 173 -12.35 -1.82 -19.07
C SER A 173 -12.20 -0.29 -19.14
N ARG A 174 -12.12 0.40 -17.99
CA ARG A 174 -11.96 1.86 -17.95
C ARG A 174 -10.56 2.34 -18.34
N ARG A 175 -9.51 1.51 -18.23
CA ARG A 175 -8.16 1.83 -18.72
C ARG A 175 -8.01 1.65 -20.25
N GLY A 176 -8.97 1.01 -20.92
CA GLY A 176 -8.94 0.78 -22.37
C GLY A 176 -9.71 1.81 -23.21
N ARG A 177 -10.50 2.70 -22.60
CA ARG A 177 -11.19 3.80 -23.32
C ARG A 177 -10.38 5.09 -23.19
N GLY A 178 -9.20 5.08 -23.78
CA GLY A 178 -8.31 6.24 -23.87
C GLY A 178 -7.47 6.25 -25.15
N ILE A 179 -7.89 5.51 -26.18
CA ILE A 179 -7.38 5.69 -27.54
C ILE A 179 -8.51 6.30 -28.36
N ARG A 180 -8.42 7.61 -28.55
CA ARG A 180 -8.91 8.31 -29.74
C ARG A 180 -7.79 9.23 -30.19
#